data_AF-A0A2H5Z6A2-F1
#
_entry.id   AF-A0A2H5Z6A2-F1
#
_cell.length_a   1.000
_cell.length_b   1.000
_cell.length_c   1.000
_cell.angle_alpha   90.00
_cell.angle_beta   90.00
_cell.angle_gamma   90.00
#
_symmetry.space_group_name_H-M   'P 1'
#
loop_
_entity.id
_entity.type
_entity.pdbx_description
1 polymer ?
#
loop_
_entity_poly.entity_id
_entity_poly.type
_entity_poly.pdbx_seq_one_letter_code
_entity_poly.pdbx_strand_id
1 'polypeptide(L)'
;MGRLSLLLALAFAVLGTVPIAQPAWASSGPSIVYFPATGHHLAEPFLSFWRGHGGLRIFGYPISEVHEREGMLVQYFERARMEAPLTCAGLTDCPVQLTRVGALLSAERSEPAFAPLVLDPPPPDTPLRRYFPETGHTLAYGFLRYWLRNGALTVFGYPISEEFSETDPETGQTYTVQYFERARFEWHPEALGTLWEVQLGRLGAALATRDGVDTSPVARQPDVPDYDPALFPRAFRLPVLMYHDIGEPAGRYRIPLWRLEQQLDWLLTNGYVTVSLEQAYEALLADGPLPERAVVITFDDGPRSQMAAARALAARNMTATFFVVPGRSALGPAELRELRSMGHEIGSHSMTHRMMTRLSDGEIHWEAVTSRQKLEEWLGGPVLFFAYPGGEWNGRVVAIVSTTGYFGAMAAWGGTHWTREKRWAEPRIEIGGTISLDRFAWYVERF
;
A
#
# COMPACT_ATOMS: atom_id res chain seq x y z
N MET A 1 55.11 4.05 26.02
CA MET A 1 54.27 3.39 27.05
C MET A 1 52.96 4.16 27.15
N GLY A 2 51.81 3.49 27.05
CA GLY A 2 50.50 4.04 27.37
C GLY A 2 49.57 4.32 26.19
N ARG A 3 48.95 3.27 25.63
CA ARG A 3 47.69 3.36 24.87
C ARG A 3 46.57 3.73 25.86
N LEU A 4 45.75 4.74 25.56
CA LEU A 4 44.42 4.87 26.19
C LEU A 4 43.38 4.69 25.10
N SER A 5 42.79 3.50 25.07
CA SER A 5 41.59 3.18 24.31
C SER A 5 40.40 3.88 24.94
N LEU A 6 39.80 4.86 24.27
CA LEU A 6 38.51 5.40 24.66
C LEU A 6 37.43 4.52 24.01
N LEU A 7 36.96 3.52 24.76
CA LEU A 7 35.73 2.79 24.45
C LEU A 7 34.56 3.77 24.54
N LEU A 8 34.06 4.23 23.39
CA LEU A 8 32.71 4.79 23.33
C LEU A 8 31.73 3.61 23.52
N ALA A 9 31.23 3.45 24.74
CA ALA A 9 30.04 2.66 24.98
C ALA A 9 28.88 3.37 24.28
N LEU A 10 28.40 2.83 23.15
CA LEU A 10 27.08 3.15 22.62
C LEU A 10 26.06 2.74 23.69
N ALA A 11 25.58 3.71 24.46
CA ALA A 11 24.41 3.50 25.28
C ALA A 11 23.23 3.22 24.35
N PHE A 12 22.74 1.98 24.37
CA PHE A 12 21.42 1.62 23.86
C PHE A 12 20.39 2.42 24.66
N ALA A 13 20.07 3.63 24.20
CA ALA A 13 18.88 4.31 24.64
C ALA A 13 17.68 3.53 24.08
N VAL A 14 17.14 2.64 24.90
CA VAL A 14 15.80 2.09 24.73
C VAL A 14 14.83 3.25 24.92
N LEU A 15 14.64 4.06 23.88
CA LEU A 15 13.49 4.94 23.78
C LEU A 15 12.27 4.02 23.73
N GLY A 16 11.49 4.05 24.81
CA GLY A 16 10.32 3.20 25.03
C GLY A 16 9.42 3.21 23.79
N THR A 17 9.29 2.05 23.19
CA THR A 17 8.44 1.82 22.03
C THR A 17 7.06 1.42 22.55
N VAL A 18 6.04 2.16 22.13
CA VAL A 18 4.66 1.73 22.33
C VAL A 18 4.45 0.49 21.46
N PRO A 19 4.04 -0.67 22.04
CA PRO A 19 3.70 -1.84 21.25
C PRO A 19 2.63 -1.46 20.23
N ILE A 20 2.84 -1.79 18.96
CA ILE A 20 1.76 -1.69 17.98
C ILE A 20 0.83 -2.86 18.27
N ALA A 21 -0.35 -2.58 18.81
CA ALA A 21 -1.39 -3.59 18.95
C ALA A 21 -1.71 -4.16 17.57
N GLN A 22 -1.57 -5.48 17.43
CA GLN A 22 -1.85 -6.14 16.17
C GLN A 22 -3.35 -6.12 15.90
N PRO A 23 -3.78 -5.89 14.65
CA PRO A 23 -5.20 -5.86 14.37
C PRO A 23 -5.77 -7.28 14.53
N ALA A 24 -6.94 -7.40 15.16
CA ALA A 24 -7.52 -8.70 15.53
C ALA A 24 -7.70 -9.69 14.35
N TRP A 25 -7.78 -9.20 13.12
CA TRP A 25 -7.86 -10.05 11.93
C TRP A 25 -6.53 -10.78 11.63
N ALA A 26 -5.39 -10.20 12.02
CA ALA A 26 -4.08 -10.77 11.77
C ALA A 26 -3.86 -12.09 12.51
N SER A 27 -4.52 -12.26 13.65
CA SER A 27 -4.47 -13.46 14.50
C SER A 27 -5.59 -14.48 14.25
N SER A 28 -6.45 -14.27 13.25
CA SER A 28 -7.41 -15.31 12.83
C SER A 28 -6.66 -16.45 12.11
N GLY A 29 -7.24 -17.65 12.05
CA GLY A 29 -6.65 -18.78 11.27
C GLY A 29 -5.60 -19.60 12.03
N PRO A 30 -4.77 -20.38 11.31
CA PRO A 30 -3.71 -21.18 11.92
C PRO A 30 -2.60 -20.29 12.53
N SER A 31 -2.05 -20.70 13.68
CA SER A 31 -0.95 -19.99 14.37
C SER A 31 0.44 -20.29 13.81
N ILE A 32 0.51 -21.17 12.81
CA ILE A 32 1.72 -21.54 12.08
C ILE A 32 1.37 -21.94 10.66
N VAL A 33 2.21 -21.54 9.71
CA VAL A 33 2.11 -21.90 8.28
C VAL A 33 3.49 -22.28 7.76
N TYR A 34 3.52 -23.02 6.65
CA TYR A 34 4.75 -23.37 5.93
C TYR A 34 4.81 -22.63 4.60
N PHE A 35 5.97 -22.14 4.20
CA PHE A 35 6.18 -21.50 2.90
C PHE A 35 6.97 -22.44 1.98
N PRO A 36 6.32 -23.17 1.05
CA PRO A 36 7.03 -24.06 0.13
C PRO A 36 8.08 -23.37 -0.74
N ALA A 37 7.93 -22.06 -0.99
CA ALA A 37 8.85 -21.26 -1.79
C ALA A 37 10.26 -21.19 -1.20
N THR A 38 10.39 -21.17 0.12
CA THR A 38 11.68 -21.09 0.83
C THR A 38 11.95 -22.30 1.72
N GLY A 39 10.91 -23.09 2.01
CA GLY A 39 10.98 -24.26 2.87
C GLY A 39 11.06 -23.92 4.36
N HIS A 40 10.46 -22.81 4.79
CA HIS A 40 10.48 -22.35 6.19
C HIS A 40 9.09 -22.14 6.74
N HIS A 41 8.95 -22.28 8.06
CA HIS A 41 7.71 -22.02 8.78
C HIS A 41 7.64 -20.56 9.23
N LEU A 42 6.42 -20.05 9.41
CA LEU A 42 6.15 -18.80 10.08
C LEU A 42 5.09 -19.03 11.14
N ALA A 43 5.42 -18.72 12.39
CA ALA A 43 4.55 -18.95 13.55
C ALA A 43 4.40 -17.68 14.40
N GLU A 44 3.48 -17.70 15.35
CA GLU A 44 3.34 -16.62 16.34
C GLU A 44 4.58 -16.46 17.23
N PRO A 45 5.00 -15.21 17.53
CA PRO A 45 4.28 -13.94 17.31
C PRO A 45 4.52 -13.29 15.94
N PHE A 46 5.42 -13.83 15.13
CA PHE A 46 5.85 -13.19 13.87
C PHE A 46 4.82 -13.33 12.76
N LEU A 47 4.02 -14.39 12.75
CA LEU A 47 2.96 -14.58 11.77
C LEU A 47 1.96 -13.43 11.80
N SER A 48 1.35 -13.14 12.95
CA SER A 48 0.36 -12.07 13.02
C SER A 48 1.00 -10.68 12.79
N PHE A 49 2.27 -10.46 13.19
CA PHE A 49 2.97 -9.20 12.87
C PHE A 49 3.20 -9.05 11.37
N TRP A 50 3.75 -10.08 10.73
CA TRP A 50 4.03 -10.13 9.30
C TRP A 50 2.75 -9.88 8.52
N ARG A 51 1.66 -10.58 8.86
CA ARG A 51 0.35 -10.39 8.24
C ARG A 51 -0.21 -8.98 8.46
N GLY A 52 -0.12 -8.45 9.67
CA GLY A 52 -0.66 -7.13 10.01
C GLY A 52 0.04 -5.95 9.32
N HIS A 53 1.25 -6.15 8.79
CA HIS A 53 2.10 -5.07 8.28
C HIS A 53 2.55 -5.28 6.81
N GLY A 54 1.72 -5.95 6.00
CA GLY A 54 1.92 -6.05 4.54
C GLY A 54 2.58 -7.35 4.06
N GLY A 55 2.84 -8.28 4.98
CA GLY A 55 3.25 -9.65 4.73
C GLY A 55 4.31 -9.79 3.63
N LEU A 56 3.97 -10.58 2.61
CA LEU A 56 4.89 -10.96 1.56
C LEU A 56 5.40 -9.76 0.76
N ARG A 57 4.56 -8.76 0.51
CA ARG A 57 4.95 -7.57 -0.26
C ARG A 57 6.01 -6.76 0.47
N ILE A 58 5.88 -6.60 1.78
CA ILE A 58 6.78 -5.75 2.58
C ILE A 58 8.01 -6.53 3.04
N PHE A 59 7.82 -7.67 3.70
CA PHE A 59 8.91 -8.39 4.37
C PHE A 59 9.54 -9.50 3.52
N GLY A 60 8.84 -9.95 2.49
CA GLY A 60 9.23 -11.14 1.73
C GLY A 60 8.97 -12.43 2.49
N TYR A 61 9.53 -13.52 1.96
CA TYR A 61 9.40 -14.85 2.54
C TYR A 61 10.24 -14.99 3.84
N PRO A 62 9.82 -15.84 4.79
CA PRO A 62 10.74 -16.31 5.83
C PRO A 62 11.86 -17.11 5.19
N ILE A 63 13.09 -16.90 5.66
CA ILE A 63 14.31 -17.58 5.15
C ILE A 63 15.05 -18.34 6.24
N SER A 64 14.52 -18.36 7.46
CA SER A 64 15.01 -19.15 8.58
C SER A 64 13.83 -19.63 9.42
N GLU A 65 14.07 -20.62 10.26
CA GLU A 65 13.19 -20.91 11.40
C GLU A 65 13.36 -19.83 12.49
N VAL A 66 12.55 -19.90 13.54
CA VAL A 66 12.70 -19.05 14.72
C VAL A 66 13.92 -19.53 15.53
N HIS A 67 14.75 -18.59 15.95
CA HIS A 67 15.91 -18.86 16.81
C HIS A 67 15.86 -17.97 18.05
N GLU A 68 16.50 -18.42 19.13
CA GLU A 68 16.79 -17.58 20.27
C GLU A 68 18.14 -16.88 20.09
N ARG A 69 18.17 -15.56 20.25
CA ARG A 69 19.39 -14.78 20.19
C ARG A 69 19.32 -13.60 21.13
N GLU A 70 20.36 -13.43 21.95
CA GLU A 70 20.49 -12.29 22.88
C GLU A 70 19.26 -12.11 23.80
N GLY A 71 18.60 -13.21 24.19
CA GLY A 71 17.42 -13.16 25.05
C GLY A 71 16.11 -12.77 24.33
N MET A 72 16.10 -12.84 23.00
CA MET A 72 14.95 -12.56 22.14
C MET A 72 14.67 -13.74 21.20
N LEU A 73 13.41 -13.93 20.83
CA LEU A 73 13.05 -14.67 19.63
C LEU A 73 13.45 -13.82 18.42
N VAL A 74 14.06 -14.44 17.41
CA VAL A 74 14.40 -13.80 16.15
C VAL A 74 14.04 -14.69 14.97
N GLN A 75 13.56 -14.08 13.89
CA GLN A 75 13.38 -14.78 12.61
C GLN A 75 13.77 -13.88 11.44
N TYR A 76 14.43 -14.48 10.45
CA TYR A 76 14.90 -13.79 9.26
C TYR A 76 13.90 -13.95 8.13
N PHE A 77 13.67 -12.85 7.44
CA PHE A 77 12.91 -12.75 6.21
C PHE A 77 13.84 -12.21 5.13
N GLU A 78 13.43 -12.30 3.87
CA GLU A 78 14.24 -11.77 2.77
C GLU A 78 14.61 -10.29 2.96
N ARG A 79 13.65 -9.47 3.42
CA ARG A 79 13.80 -8.01 3.48
C ARG A 79 13.93 -7.45 4.90
N ALA A 80 13.71 -8.25 5.93
CA ALA A 80 13.72 -7.81 7.31
C ALA A 80 14.17 -8.92 8.28
N ARG A 81 14.46 -8.53 9.53
CA ARG A 81 14.56 -9.44 10.67
C ARG A 81 13.57 -8.98 11.73
N MET A 82 12.78 -9.90 12.25
CA MET A 82 11.82 -9.63 13.32
C MET A 82 12.36 -10.14 14.65
N GLU A 83 12.04 -9.42 15.72
CA GLU A 83 12.46 -9.72 17.09
C GLU A 83 11.29 -9.58 18.05
N ALA A 84 11.23 -10.46 19.05
CA ALA A 84 10.23 -10.43 20.11
C ALA A 84 10.80 -10.96 21.43
N PRO A 85 10.31 -10.50 22.60
CA PRO A 85 10.69 -11.09 23.88
C PRO A 85 10.43 -12.61 23.92
N LEU A 86 11.29 -13.38 24.59
CA LEU A 86 11.11 -14.84 24.75
C LEU A 86 9.75 -15.22 25.34
N THR A 87 9.18 -14.37 26.19
CA THR A 87 7.85 -14.56 26.78
C THR A 87 6.70 -14.53 25.76
N CYS A 88 6.98 -14.19 24.51
CA CYS A 88 5.98 -14.08 23.45
C CYS A 88 5.79 -15.34 22.61
N ALA A 89 6.52 -16.42 22.86
CA ALA A 89 6.39 -17.64 22.06
C ALA A 89 4.92 -18.11 22.00
N GLY A 90 4.35 -18.17 20.80
CA GLY A 90 2.95 -18.58 20.58
C GLY A 90 1.88 -17.53 20.93
N LEU A 91 2.27 -16.32 21.35
CA LEU A 91 1.32 -15.23 21.66
C LEU A 91 1.09 -14.34 20.44
N THR A 92 -0.15 -13.91 20.23
CA THR A 92 -0.53 -13.02 19.12
C THR A 92 -0.43 -11.54 19.50
N ASP A 93 -0.65 -11.19 20.77
CA ASP A 93 -0.49 -9.83 21.29
C ASP A 93 0.90 -9.67 21.93
N CYS A 94 1.90 -9.54 21.07
CA CYS A 94 3.29 -9.36 21.48
C CYS A 94 3.91 -8.10 20.83
N PRO A 95 4.79 -7.37 21.55
CA PRO A 95 5.59 -6.28 20.96
C PRO A 95 6.67 -6.82 20.01
N VAL A 96 6.28 -7.27 18.82
CA VAL A 96 7.21 -7.60 17.74
C VAL A 96 7.80 -6.30 17.17
N GLN A 97 9.09 -6.32 16.87
CA GLN A 97 9.80 -5.19 16.27
C GLN A 97 10.69 -5.66 15.12
N LEU A 98 10.93 -4.76 14.17
CA LEU A 98 11.99 -4.99 13.19
C LEU A 98 13.33 -4.54 13.77
N THR A 99 14.33 -5.39 13.56
CA THR A 99 15.73 -5.05 13.75
C THR A 99 16.07 -3.79 12.95
N ARG A 100 16.97 -2.95 13.47
CA ARG A 100 17.55 -1.82 12.74
C ARG A 100 18.55 -2.29 11.66
N VAL A 101 18.12 -3.17 10.75
CA VAL A 101 18.98 -3.82 9.74
C VAL A 101 19.65 -2.81 8.83
N GLY A 102 18.96 -1.72 8.49
CA GLY A 102 19.53 -0.65 7.67
C GLY A 102 20.66 0.05 8.39
N ALA A 103 20.46 0.45 9.65
CA ALA A 103 21.52 1.07 10.46
C ALA A 103 22.70 0.10 10.70
N LEU A 104 22.42 -1.18 10.97
CA LEU A 104 23.45 -2.19 11.23
C LEU A 104 24.32 -2.50 10.00
N LEU A 105 23.73 -2.53 8.80
CA LEU A 105 24.45 -2.87 7.57
C LEU A 105 25.05 -1.64 6.87
N SER A 106 24.66 -0.44 7.26
CA SER A 106 25.23 0.82 6.74
C SER A 106 26.18 1.53 7.72
N ALA A 107 26.47 0.97 8.88
CA ALA A 107 27.27 1.62 9.93
C ALA A 107 28.67 2.06 9.47
N GLU A 108 29.27 1.37 8.50
CA GLU A 108 30.61 1.67 7.95
C GLU A 108 30.56 2.46 6.64
N ARG A 109 29.37 2.85 6.19
CA ARG A 109 29.18 3.64 4.97
C ARG A 109 29.52 5.10 5.22
N SER A 110 30.14 5.74 4.22
CA SER A 110 30.68 7.10 4.30
C SER A 110 30.40 7.94 3.05
N GLU A 111 29.58 7.40 2.14
CA GLU A 111 29.13 8.11 0.96
C GLU A 111 28.36 9.38 1.35
N PRO A 112 28.40 10.44 0.52
CA PRO A 112 27.74 11.71 0.83
C PRO A 112 26.26 11.59 1.20
N ALA A 113 25.56 10.58 0.68
CA ALA A 113 24.16 10.33 0.99
C ALA A 113 23.91 10.01 2.48
N PHE A 114 24.87 9.43 3.19
CA PHE A 114 24.76 9.10 4.64
C PHE A 114 25.19 10.26 5.55
N ALA A 115 25.66 11.37 4.98
CA ALA A 115 25.98 12.56 5.76
C ALA A 115 24.69 13.34 6.09
N PRO A 116 24.45 13.71 7.36
CA PRO A 116 23.30 14.53 7.72
C PRO A 116 23.30 15.87 6.99
N LEU A 117 22.15 16.28 6.47
CA LEU A 117 21.93 17.60 5.93
C LEU A 117 21.84 18.63 7.08
N VAL A 118 22.82 19.54 7.13
CA VAL A 118 22.80 20.69 8.03
C VAL A 118 21.99 21.81 7.35
N LEU A 119 20.69 21.86 7.63
CA LEU A 119 19.77 22.87 7.09
C LEU A 119 19.31 23.80 8.23
N ASP A 120 19.66 25.09 8.15
CA ASP A 120 19.25 26.11 9.11
C ASP A 120 18.67 27.36 8.39
N PRO A 121 17.34 27.62 8.48
CA PRO A 121 16.34 26.78 9.13
C PRO A 121 16.04 25.51 8.31
N PRO A 122 15.52 24.43 8.94
CA PRO A 122 15.05 23.28 8.19
C PRO A 122 13.89 23.67 7.25
N PRO A 123 13.79 23.04 6.07
CA PRO A 123 12.68 23.29 5.16
C PRO A 123 11.35 22.88 5.83
N PRO A 124 10.26 23.62 5.61
CA PRO A 124 8.97 23.25 6.15
C PRO A 124 8.49 21.92 5.58
N ASP A 125 7.84 21.12 6.41
CA ASP A 125 7.17 19.91 5.96
C ASP A 125 6.07 20.26 4.94
N THR A 126 6.02 19.48 3.86
CA THR A 126 4.99 19.55 2.83
C THR A 126 4.39 18.16 2.62
N PRO A 127 3.24 18.02 1.94
CA PRO A 127 2.72 16.70 1.57
C PRO A 127 3.70 15.84 0.75
N LEU A 128 4.69 16.46 0.10
CA LEU A 128 5.63 15.80 -0.81
C LEU A 128 7.04 15.67 -0.23
N ARG A 129 7.35 16.30 0.90
CA ARG A 129 8.69 16.30 1.48
C ARG A 129 8.64 16.56 2.98
N ARG A 130 9.44 15.81 3.72
CA ARG A 130 9.63 15.95 5.17
C ARG A 130 11.11 15.98 5.53
N TYR A 131 11.48 16.82 6.51
CA TYR A 131 12.82 16.81 7.11
C TYR A 131 12.77 16.19 8.51
N PHE A 132 13.72 15.32 8.82
CA PHE A 132 13.82 14.63 10.10
C PHE A 132 15.02 15.14 10.89
N PRO A 133 14.84 16.09 11.83
CA PRO A 133 15.95 16.65 12.60
C PRO A 133 16.69 15.61 13.47
N GLU A 134 16.06 14.48 13.78
CA GLU A 134 16.65 13.39 14.58
C GLU A 134 17.84 12.72 13.88
N THR A 135 17.83 12.70 12.55
CA THR A 135 18.90 12.11 11.73
C THR A 135 19.53 13.10 10.76
N GLY A 136 18.91 14.26 10.58
CA GLY A 136 19.31 15.27 9.61
C GLY A 136 19.02 14.89 8.17
N HIS A 137 18.07 13.98 7.92
CA HIS A 137 17.77 13.49 6.56
C HIS A 137 16.38 13.91 6.07
N THR A 138 16.20 13.96 4.75
CA THR A 138 14.89 14.22 4.14
C THR A 138 14.24 12.97 3.59
N LEU A 139 12.92 13.01 3.42
CA LEU A 139 12.15 11.99 2.72
C LEU A 139 11.18 12.68 1.78
N ALA A 140 11.10 12.23 0.52
CA ALA A 140 10.29 12.91 -0.49
C ALA A 140 9.49 11.95 -1.38
N TYR A 141 8.46 12.51 -2.03
CA TYR A 141 7.67 11.90 -3.11
C TYR A 141 7.27 10.44 -2.88
N GLY A 142 7.77 9.52 -3.71
CA GLY A 142 7.43 8.10 -3.70
C GLY A 142 7.79 7.43 -2.38
N PHE A 143 9.00 7.68 -1.87
CA PHE A 143 9.45 7.10 -0.61
C PHE A 143 8.72 7.68 0.60
N LEU A 144 8.40 8.98 0.62
CA LEU A 144 7.55 9.56 1.67
C LEU A 144 6.16 8.92 1.70
N ARG A 145 5.53 8.79 0.54
CA ARG A 145 4.21 8.15 0.42
C ARG A 145 4.26 6.69 0.86
N TYR A 146 5.27 5.93 0.43
CA TYR A 146 5.43 4.54 0.82
C TYR A 146 5.66 4.39 2.32
N TRP A 147 6.53 5.22 2.91
CA TRP A 147 6.80 5.22 4.35
C TRP A 147 5.52 5.50 5.14
N LEU A 148 4.80 6.58 4.83
CA LEU A 148 3.53 6.94 5.51
C LEU A 148 2.48 5.82 5.41
N ARG A 149 2.39 5.12 4.27
CA ARG A 149 1.37 4.10 4.01
C ARG A 149 1.66 2.74 4.66
N ASN A 150 2.92 2.40 4.90
CA ASN A 150 3.31 1.06 5.35
C ASN A 150 3.85 1.05 6.79
N GLY A 151 3.36 1.97 7.64
CA GLY A 151 3.63 1.99 9.08
C GLY A 151 4.69 3.00 9.54
N ALA A 152 5.26 3.78 8.63
CA ALA A 152 6.05 4.96 8.96
C ALA A 152 7.19 4.67 9.96
N LEU A 153 7.31 5.51 10.99
CA LEU A 153 8.37 5.45 11.99
C LEU A 153 8.40 4.11 12.73
N THR A 154 7.23 3.52 12.99
CA THR A 154 7.13 2.32 13.82
C THR A 154 7.60 1.07 13.10
N VAL A 155 7.46 1.02 11.76
CA VAL A 155 7.92 -0.10 10.94
C VAL A 155 9.34 0.15 10.41
N PHE A 156 9.60 1.30 9.80
CA PHE A 156 10.87 1.54 9.09
C PHE A 156 11.90 2.33 9.89
N GLY A 157 11.48 3.07 10.92
CA GLY A 157 12.33 4.04 11.60
C GLY A 157 12.57 5.30 10.78
N TYR A 158 13.53 6.10 11.23
CA TYR A 158 13.96 7.33 10.56
C TYR A 158 14.76 7.06 9.27
N PRO A 159 14.72 7.95 8.25
CA PRO A 159 15.69 7.92 7.17
C PRO A 159 17.10 8.18 7.73
N ILE A 160 18.10 7.45 7.23
CA ILE A 160 19.52 7.55 7.63
C ILE A 160 20.44 7.81 6.43
N SER A 161 19.85 8.05 5.26
CA SER A 161 20.55 8.56 4.08
C SER A 161 19.59 9.45 3.29
N GLU A 162 20.12 10.24 2.36
CA GLU A 162 19.36 10.79 1.23
C GLU A 162 19.12 9.71 0.16
N GLU A 163 18.33 10.04 -0.86
CA GLU A 163 18.16 9.21 -2.06
C GLU A 163 19.45 9.21 -2.89
N PHE A 164 19.89 8.03 -3.34
CA PHE A 164 21.06 7.89 -4.23
C PHE A 164 20.94 6.63 -5.10
N SER A 165 21.82 6.49 -6.10
CA SER A 165 21.85 5.29 -6.95
C SER A 165 22.72 4.20 -6.36
N GLU A 166 22.19 2.98 -6.29
CA GLU A 166 22.92 1.79 -5.84
C GLU A 166 22.67 0.64 -6.81
N THR A 167 23.74 -0.09 -7.14
CA THR A 167 23.68 -1.28 -7.99
C THR A 167 23.54 -2.51 -7.10
N ASP A 168 22.47 -3.28 -7.33
CA ASP A 168 22.30 -4.58 -6.70
C ASP A 168 23.40 -5.53 -7.20
N PRO A 169 24.25 -6.08 -6.31
CA PRO A 169 25.34 -6.96 -6.70
C PRO A 169 24.87 -8.32 -7.24
N GLU A 170 23.65 -8.76 -6.92
CA GLU A 170 23.11 -10.04 -7.39
C GLU A 170 22.58 -9.93 -8.82
N THR A 171 21.87 -8.85 -9.12
CA THR A 171 21.18 -8.66 -10.41
C THR A 171 21.93 -7.76 -11.38
N GLY A 172 22.86 -6.94 -10.88
CA GLY A 172 23.52 -5.87 -11.64
C GLY A 172 22.59 -4.68 -11.97
N GLN A 173 21.34 -4.71 -11.52
CA GLN A 173 20.38 -3.64 -11.75
C GLN A 173 20.68 -2.46 -10.84
N THR A 174 20.59 -1.24 -11.37
CA THR A 174 20.74 -0.02 -10.57
C THR A 174 19.38 0.53 -10.21
N TYR A 175 19.21 0.84 -8.93
CA TYR A 175 18.00 1.41 -8.35
C TYR A 175 18.30 2.77 -7.74
N THR A 176 17.28 3.64 -7.70
CA THR A 176 17.29 4.74 -6.72
C THR A 176 16.89 4.15 -5.38
N VAL A 177 17.73 4.37 -4.37
CA VAL A 177 17.56 3.80 -3.03
C VAL A 177 17.63 4.86 -1.95
N GLN A 178 17.03 4.57 -0.80
CA GLN A 178 17.22 5.34 0.43
C GLN A 178 17.23 4.40 1.63
N TYR A 179 18.14 4.64 2.57
CA TYR A 179 18.26 3.85 3.78
C TYR A 179 17.45 4.45 4.92
N PHE A 180 16.84 3.55 5.69
CA PHE A 180 16.14 3.82 6.93
C PHE A 180 16.78 2.99 8.04
N GLU A 181 16.46 3.28 9.29
CA GLU A 181 17.00 2.50 10.40
C GLU A 181 16.72 0.99 10.24
N ARG A 182 15.53 0.60 9.77
CA ARG A 182 15.05 -0.78 9.71
C ARG A 182 14.86 -1.33 8.30
N ALA A 183 15.19 -0.57 7.25
CA ALA A 183 14.98 -0.99 5.86
C ALA A 183 15.85 -0.22 4.87
N ARG A 184 15.91 -0.71 3.62
CA ARG A 184 16.33 0.06 2.44
C ARG A 184 15.17 0.06 1.46
N PHE A 185 14.75 1.23 0.99
CA PHE A 185 13.76 1.33 -0.08
C PHE A 185 14.43 1.34 -1.43
N GLU A 186 13.78 0.73 -2.41
CA GLU A 186 14.19 0.64 -3.81
C GLU A 186 13.04 1.13 -4.69
N TRP A 187 13.34 2.03 -5.63
CA TRP A 187 12.36 2.52 -6.58
C TRP A 187 12.40 1.73 -7.88
N HIS A 188 11.23 1.24 -8.30
CA HIS A 188 10.99 0.37 -9.45
C HIS A 188 10.16 1.11 -10.52
N PRO A 189 10.81 1.79 -11.49
CA PRO A 189 10.11 2.56 -12.52
C PRO A 189 9.16 1.73 -13.39
N GLU A 190 9.46 0.45 -13.59
CA GLU A 190 8.63 -0.51 -14.32
C GLU A 190 7.29 -0.78 -13.64
N ALA A 191 7.18 -0.51 -12.34
CA ALA A 191 6.01 -0.71 -11.52
C ALA A 191 5.29 0.61 -11.17
N LEU A 192 5.58 1.70 -11.89
CA LEU A 192 5.06 3.03 -11.63
C LEU A 192 3.53 3.07 -11.50
N GLY A 193 3.05 3.60 -10.37
CA GLY A 193 1.62 3.72 -10.09
C GLY A 193 0.96 2.43 -9.60
N THR A 194 1.75 1.46 -9.13
CA THR A 194 1.28 0.23 -8.45
C THR A 194 1.80 0.17 -7.01
N LEU A 195 1.34 -0.81 -6.23
CA LEU A 195 1.91 -1.08 -4.89
C LEU A 195 3.36 -1.58 -4.91
N TRP A 196 3.90 -1.90 -6.08
CA TRP A 196 5.25 -2.42 -6.29
C TRP A 196 6.25 -1.36 -6.77
N GLU A 197 5.81 -0.10 -6.95
CA GLU A 197 6.69 1.02 -7.33
C GLU A 197 7.84 1.23 -6.33
N VAL A 198 7.60 0.92 -5.06
CA VAL A 198 8.63 0.92 -4.01
C VAL A 198 8.65 -0.45 -3.36
N GLN A 199 9.83 -1.05 -3.30
CA GLN A 199 10.07 -2.34 -2.64
C GLN A 199 11.15 -2.18 -1.56
N LEU A 200 11.21 -3.11 -0.62
CA LEU A 200 12.35 -3.15 0.29
C LEU A 200 13.46 -4.01 -0.31
N GLY A 201 14.69 -3.53 -0.17
CA GLY A 201 15.87 -4.31 -0.46
C GLY A 201 16.02 -5.51 0.47
N ARG A 202 16.78 -6.51 0.03
CA ARG A 202 16.95 -7.81 0.70
C ARG A 202 17.91 -7.76 1.91
N LEU A 203 17.79 -6.72 2.75
CA LEU A 203 18.66 -6.52 3.91
C LEU A 203 18.52 -7.62 4.97
N GLY A 204 17.38 -8.31 5.03
CA GLY A 204 17.20 -9.45 5.91
C GLY A 204 18.05 -10.65 5.49
N ALA A 205 18.09 -10.96 4.19
CA ALA A 205 18.98 -11.97 3.63
C ALA A 205 20.46 -11.61 3.82
N ALA A 206 20.85 -10.37 3.54
CA ALA A 206 22.22 -9.90 3.77
C ALA A 206 22.63 -10.03 5.25
N LEU A 207 21.72 -9.72 6.17
CA LEU A 207 21.95 -9.89 7.60
C LEU A 207 22.05 -11.37 8.00
N ALA A 208 21.22 -12.25 7.45
CA ALA A 208 21.30 -13.69 7.69
C ALA A 208 22.68 -14.25 7.29
N THR A 209 23.20 -13.85 6.12
CA THR A 209 24.55 -14.22 5.67
C THR A 209 25.62 -13.71 6.61
N ARG A 210 25.56 -12.41 7.00
CA ARG A 210 26.53 -11.81 7.94
C ARG A 210 26.55 -12.55 9.27
N ASP A 211 25.37 -12.94 9.73
CA ASP A 211 25.17 -13.57 11.03
C ASP A 211 25.37 -15.10 11.01
N GLY A 212 25.66 -15.69 9.83
CA GLY A 212 25.93 -17.12 9.68
C GLY A 212 24.71 -18.01 9.90
N VAL A 213 23.51 -17.52 9.60
CA VAL A 213 22.25 -18.25 9.76
C VAL A 213 22.12 -19.31 8.66
N ASP A 214 21.71 -20.53 9.02
CA ASP A 214 21.36 -21.57 8.05
C ASP A 214 20.00 -21.25 7.43
N THR A 215 20.00 -20.94 6.13
CA THR A 215 18.79 -20.64 5.37
C THR A 215 18.32 -21.83 4.51
N SER A 216 18.89 -23.01 4.71
CA SER A 216 18.50 -24.22 3.97
C SER A 216 17.06 -24.61 4.30
N PRO A 217 16.27 -25.09 3.32
CA PRO A 217 14.90 -25.56 3.54
C PRO A 217 14.83 -26.61 4.66
N VAL A 218 13.85 -26.48 5.55
CA VAL A 218 13.52 -27.50 6.55
C VAL A 218 12.36 -28.37 6.09
N ALA A 219 12.26 -29.57 6.66
CA ALA A 219 11.10 -30.42 6.40
C ALA A 219 9.84 -29.79 7.01
N ARG A 220 8.77 -29.72 6.21
CA ARG A 220 7.46 -29.29 6.68
C ARG A 220 7.01 -30.14 7.86
N GLN A 221 6.61 -29.50 8.95
CA GLN A 221 6.04 -30.18 10.11
C GLN A 221 4.71 -30.87 9.74
N PRO A 222 4.40 -32.04 10.32
CA PRO A 222 3.08 -32.67 10.16
C PRO A 222 1.96 -31.69 10.55
N ASP A 223 0.85 -31.71 9.80
CA ASP A 223 -0.35 -30.91 10.04
C ASP A 223 -0.22 -29.38 9.90
N VAL A 224 0.97 -28.85 9.56
CA VAL A 224 1.12 -27.43 9.24
C VAL A 224 0.70 -27.18 7.77
N PRO A 225 -0.27 -26.29 7.53
CA PRO A 225 -0.71 -26.00 6.17
C PRO A 225 0.32 -25.14 5.43
N ASP A 226 0.38 -25.29 4.11
CA ASP A 226 1.10 -24.34 3.26
C ASP A 226 0.40 -22.98 3.34
N TYR A 227 1.16 -21.89 3.40
CA TYR A 227 0.61 -20.55 3.44
C TYR A 227 -0.22 -20.26 2.19
N ASP A 228 -1.49 -19.92 2.41
CA ASP A 228 -2.43 -19.39 1.44
C ASP A 228 -3.21 -18.26 2.14
N PRO A 229 -3.28 -17.03 1.57
CA PRO A 229 -4.11 -15.97 2.12
C PRO A 229 -5.57 -16.37 2.39
N ALA A 230 -6.10 -17.35 1.65
CA ALA A 230 -7.45 -17.88 1.86
C ALA A 230 -7.63 -18.60 3.21
N LEU A 231 -6.56 -19.02 3.88
CA LEU A 231 -6.62 -19.54 5.25
C LEU A 231 -7.01 -18.46 6.27
N PHE A 232 -6.93 -17.19 5.86
CA PHE A 232 -7.10 -16.03 6.70
C PHE A 232 -8.12 -15.04 6.14
N PRO A 233 -9.39 -15.44 6.00
CA PRO A 233 -10.39 -14.62 5.33
C PRO A 233 -10.58 -13.28 6.06
N ARG A 234 -10.51 -12.19 5.29
CA ARG A 234 -10.90 -10.86 5.76
C ARG A 234 -12.24 -10.46 5.18
N ALA A 235 -13.02 -9.80 6.02
CA ALA A 235 -14.18 -9.04 5.63
C ALA A 235 -14.18 -7.75 6.43
N PHE A 236 -14.47 -6.63 5.78
CA PHE A 236 -14.48 -5.33 6.43
C PHE A 236 -15.57 -4.44 5.84
N ARG A 237 -15.83 -3.33 6.54
CA ARG A 237 -16.62 -2.23 6.02
C ARG A 237 -15.69 -1.18 5.47
N LEU A 238 -15.88 -0.81 4.20
CA LEU A 238 -15.11 0.21 3.51
C LEU A 238 -16.04 1.05 2.63
N PRO A 239 -16.30 2.32 2.98
CA PRO A 239 -17.06 3.21 2.12
C PRO A 239 -16.27 3.52 0.85
N VAL A 240 -16.94 3.36 -0.30
CA VAL A 240 -16.41 3.79 -1.60
C VAL A 240 -17.30 4.86 -2.18
N LEU A 241 -16.80 6.07 -2.22
CA LEU A 241 -17.52 7.25 -2.66
C LEU A 241 -17.42 7.36 -4.19
N MET A 242 -18.55 7.54 -4.86
CA MET A 242 -18.66 7.63 -6.32
C MET A 242 -19.11 9.04 -6.73
N TYR A 243 -18.18 9.79 -7.29
CA TYR A 243 -18.38 11.12 -7.86
C TYR A 243 -18.31 11.07 -9.39
N HIS A 244 -18.74 12.14 -10.06
CA HIS A 244 -18.73 12.25 -11.52
C HIS A 244 -18.19 13.63 -11.95
N ASP A 245 -19.07 14.61 -12.17
CA ASP A 245 -18.70 15.94 -12.69
C ASP A 245 -18.50 16.97 -11.56
N ILE A 246 -17.55 17.90 -11.75
CA ILE A 246 -17.31 19.03 -10.85
C ILE A 246 -17.82 20.32 -11.49
N GLY A 247 -18.78 20.97 -10.86
CA GLY A 247 -19.30 22.24 -11.35
C GLY A 247 -20.68 22.60 -10.84
N GLU A 248 -21.28 23.60 -11.50
CA GLU A 248 -22.60 24.13 -11.18
C GLU A 248 -23.53 24.09 -12.40
N PRO A 249 -24.87 24.08 -12.20
CA PRO A 249 -25.57 23.93 -10.92
C PRO A 249 -25.40 22.53 -10.33
N ALA A 250 -25.54 22.39 -9.01
CA ALA A 250 -25.49 21.09 -8.35
C ALA A 250 -26.59 20.15 -8.86
N GLY A 251 -26.26 18.88 -9.08
CA GLY A 251 -27.18 17.88 -9.60
C GLY A 251 -26.78 16.47 -9.20
N ARG A 252 -27.50 15.46 -9.71
CA ARG A 252 -27.28 14.05 -9.35
C ARG A 252 -25.83 13.58 -9.58
N TYR A 253 -25.24 13.94 -10.73
CA TYR A 253 -23.87 13.56 -11.10
C TYR A 253 -22.93 14.76 -11.17
N ARG A 254 -23.28 15.88 -10.53
CA ARG A 254 -22.50 17.12 -10.58
C ARG A 254 -22.43 17.77 -9.20
N ILE A 255 -21.23 17.91 -8.65
CA ILE A 255 -20.99 18.54 -7.35
C ILE A 255 -20.20 19.85 -7.52
N PRO A 256 -20.60 20.96 -6.87
CA PRO A 256 -19.77 22.16 -6.84
C PRO A 256 -18.44 21.90 -6.14
N LEU A 257 -17.34 22.50 -6.62
CA LEU A 257 -16.01 22.28 -6.06
C LEU A 257 -15.95 22.56 -4.55
N TRP A 258 -16.52 23.67 -4.10
CA TRP A 258 -16.53 24.06 -2.69
C TRP A 258 -17.22 23.02 -1.79
N ARG A 259 -18.20 22.27 -2.31
CA ARG A 259 -18.90 21.22 -1.55
C ARG A 259 -18.06 19.94 -1.50
N LEU A 260 -17.39 19.60 -2.60
CA LEU A 260 -16.40 18.52 -2.59
C LEU A 260 -15.31 18.82 -1.55
N GLU A 261 -14.74 20.02 -1.56
CA GLU A 261 -13.71 20.44 -0.60
C GLU A 261 -14.21 20.32 0.85
N GLN A 262 -15.44 20.76 1.13
CA GLN A 262 -16.07 20.58 2.45
C GLN A 262 -16.17 19.11 2.87
N GLN A 263 -16.48 18.20 1.94
CA GLN A 263 -16.56 16.76 2.23
C GLN A 263 -15.16 16.16 2.49
N LEU A 264 -14.15 16.57 1.73
CA LEU A 264 -12.76 16.16 1.94
C LEU A 264 -12.21 16.66 3.28
N ASP A 265 -12.49 17.91 3.63
CA ASP A 265 -12.10 18.51 4.92
C ASP A 265 -12.77 17.78 6.09
N TRP A 266 -14.03 17.39 5.94
CA TRP A 266 -14.73 16.60 6.93
C TRP A 266 -14.10 15.22 7.12
N LEU A 267 -13.78 14.51 6.03
CA LEU A 267 -13.09 13.21 6.11
C LEU A 267 -11.77 13.34 6.88
N LEU A 268 -10.95 14.33 6.50
CA LEU A 268 -9.65 14.59 7.14
C LEU A 268 -9.80 14.89 8.64
N THR A 269 -10.71 15.80 8.99
CA THR A 269 -10.94 16.23 10.38
C THR A 269 -11.50 15.09 11.25
N ASN A 270 -12.19 14.13 10.64
CA ASN A 270 -12.70 12.93 11.30
C ASN A 270 -11.75 11.73 11.19
N GLY A 271 -10.48 11.95 10.82
CA GLY A 271 -9.44 10.92 10.85
C GLY A 271 -9.57 9.84 9.77
N TYR A 272 -10.36 10.08 8.71
CA TYR A 272 -10.40 9.17 7.57
C TYR A 272 -9.13 9.26 6.74
N VAL A 273 -8.67 8.10 6.28
CA VAL A 273 -7.49 7.96 5.42
C VAL A 273 -7.95 7.41 4.07
N THR A 274 -7.66 8.12 2.99
CA THR A 274 -7.96 7.63 1.65
C THR A 274 -7.01 6.50 1.27
N VAL A 275 -7.57 5.41 0.73
CA VAL A 275 -6.81 4.29 0.17
C VAL A 275 -7.16 4.07 -1.30
N SER A 276 -6.22 3.56 -2.11
CA SER A 276 -6.51 3.14 -3.49
C SER A 276 -7.30 1.83 -3.51
N LEU A 277 -7.87 1.46 -4.67
CA LEU A 277 -8.48 0.14 -4.81
C LEU A 277 -7.43 -0.96 -4.72
N GLU A 278 -6.22 -0.75 -5.25
CA GLU A 278 -5.14 -1.74 -5.09
C GLU A 278 -4.87 -2.06 -3.61
N GLN A 279 -4.85 -1.04 -2.74
CA GLN A 279 -4.71 -1.23 -1.29
C GLN A 279 -5.90 -1.96 -0.67
N ALA A 280 -7.12 -1.58 -1.04
CA ALA A 280 -8.33 -2.23 -0.55
C ALA A 280 -8.38 -3.72 -0.94
N TYR A 281 -8.01 -4.04 -2.18
CA TYR A 281 -7.96 -5.42 -2.66
C TYR A 281 -6.77 -6.20 -2.08
N GLU A 282 -5.61 -5.58 -1.88
CA GLU A 282 -4.49 -6.21 -1.18
C GLU A 282 -4.90 -6.56 0.25
N ALA A 283 -5.58 -5.63 0.95
CA ALA A 283 -6.11 -5.88 2.27
C ALA A 283 -7.16 -7.00 2.29
N LEU A 284 -7.97 -7.14 1.25
CA LEU A 284 -9.01 -8.16 1.17
C LEU A 284 -8.49 -9.56 0.80
N LEU A 285 -7.54 -9.62 -0.14
CA LEU A 285 -7.13 -10.87 -0.80
C LEU A 285 -5.78 -11.39 -0.33
N ALA A 286 -5.01 -10.57 0.38
CA ALA A 286 -3.69 -10.87 0.89
C ALA A 286 -3.56 -10.29 2.31
N ASP A 287 -2.34 -9.93 2.70
CA ASP A 287 -2.03 -9.40 4.03
C ASP A 287 -1.74 -7.89 3.99
N GLY A 288 -2.44 -7.16 3.12
CA GLY A 288 -2.31 -5.71 3.02
C GLY A 288 -2.85 -4.99 4.27
N PRO A 289 -2.13 -3.98 4.80
CA PRO A 289 -2.66 -3.16 5.89
C PRO A 289 -3.86 -2.34 5.42
N LEU A 290 -4.84 -2.13 6.30
CA LEU A 290 -5.97 -1.23 6.05
C LEU A 290 -6.18 -0.34 7.29
N PRO A 291 -6.16 1.00 7.14
CA PRO A 291 -6.49 1.90 8.23
C PRO A 291 -7.89 1.64 8.80
N GLU A 292 -8.07 1.84 10.11
CA GLU A 292 -9.38 1.65 10.77
C GLU A 292 -10.47 2.53 10.15
N ARG A 293 -10.12 3.78 9.81
CA ARG A 293 -11.00 4.74 9.11
C ARG A 293 -10.60 4.87 7.64
N ALA A 294 -10.47 3.75 6.94
CA ALA A 294 -10.22 3.78 5.50
C ALA A 294 -11.46 4.27 4.72
N VAL A 295 -11.23 4.98 3.62
CA VAL A 295 -12.25 5.37 2.63
C VAL A 295 -11.65 5.32 1.23
N VAL A 296 -12.42 4.88 0.24
CA VAL A 296 -12.03 4.96 -1.18
C VAL A 296 -12.83 6.08 -1.84
N ILE A 297 -12.17 6.90 -2.64
CA ILE A 297 -12.81 7.94 -3.45
C ILE A 297 -12.66 7.57 -4.92
N THR A 298 -13.76 7.61 -5.67
CA THR A 298 -13.80 7.26 -7.09
C THR A 298 -14.49 8.35 -7.91
N PHE A 299 -14.03 8.54 -9.14
CA PHE A 299 -14.61 9.45 -10.12
C PHE A 299 -14.84 8.73 -11.44
N ASP A 300 -16.05 8.81 -11.99
CA ASP A 300 -16.40 8.12 -13.24
C ASP A 300 -16.39 9.06 -14.46
N ASP A 301 -16.44 8.49 -15.66
CA ASP A 301 -16.56 9.12 -16.99
C ASP A 301 -15.33 9.86 -17.55
N GLY A 302 -14.60 10.60 -16.73
CA GLY A 302 -13.46 11.43 -17.15
C GLY A 302 -13.78 12.79 -17.82
N PRO A 303 -14.74 13.61 -17.34
CA PRO A 303 -14.82 15.01 -17.73
C PRO A 303 -13.59 15.79 -17.22
N ARG A 304 -13.17 16.81 -17.98
CA ARG A 304 -11.98 17.63 -17.66
C ARG A 304 -12.08 18.37 -16.32
N SER A 305 -13.30 18.59 -15.83
CA SER A 305 -13.59 19.20 -14.53
C SER A 305 -12.96 18.43 -13.36
N GLN A 306 -12.73 17.12 -13.52
CA GLN A 306 -12.10 16.27 -12.50
C GLN A 306 -10.67 16.66 -12.15
N MET A 307 -9.95 17.39 -13.01
CA MET A 307 -8.63 17.94 -12.66
C MET A 307 -8.70 18.91 -11.46
N ALA A 308 -9.83 19.58 -11.24
CA ALA A 308 -10.03 20.40 -10.05
C ALA A 308 -10.17 19.53 -8.78
N ALA A 309 -10.88 18.41 -8.86
CA ALA A 309 -10.99 17.45 -7.77
C ALA A 309 -9.64 16.84 -7.40
N ALA A 310 -8.85 16.45 -8.41
CA ALA A 310 -7.49 15.91 -8.21
C ALA A 310 -6.58 16.88 -7.44
N ARG A 311 -6.60 18.17 -7.81
CA ARG A 311 -5.85 19.21 -7.08
C ARG A 311 -6.35 19.41 -5.65
N ALA A 312 -7.67 19.38 -5.44
CA ALA A 312 -8.25 19.49 -4.10
C ALA A 312 -7.86 18.30 -3.19
N LEU A 313 -7.78 17.08 -3.75
CA LEU A 313 -7.30 15.89 -3.06
C LEU A 313 -5.81 15.98 -2.74
N ALA A 314 -4.99 16.35 -3.73
CA ALA A 314 -3.53 16.48 -3.57
C ALA A 314 -3.16 17.51 -2.48
N ALA A 315 -3.90 18.62 -2.40
CA ALA A 315 -3.73 19.63 -1.34
C ALA A 315 -3.95 19.08 0.08
N ARG A 316 -4.62 17.93 0.21
CA ARG A 316 -4.94 17.24 1.47
C ARG A 316 -4.20 15.92 1.65
N ASN A 317 -3.20 15.63 0.80
CA ASN A 317 -2.51 14.34 0.75
C ASN A 317 -3.48 13.14 0.59
N MET A 318 -4.58 13.35 -0.14
CA MET A 318 -5.60 12.34 -0.40
C MET A 318 -5.44 11.76 -1.80
N THR A 319 -5.83 10.49 -1.95
CA THR A 319 -5.86 9.81 -3.24
C THR A 319 -7.29 9.41 -3.63
N ALA A 320 -7.47 9.09 -4.91
CA ALA A 320 -8.71 8.64 -5.52
C ALA A 320 -8.40 7.78 -6.75
N THR A 321 -9.41 7.02 -7.20
CA THR A 321 -9.38 6.27 -8.45
C THR A 321 -10.27 6.96 -9.50
N PHE A 322 -9.71 7.23 -10.68
CA PHE A 322 -10.44 7.83 -11.80
C PHE A 322 -10.74 6.75 -12.84
N PHE A 323 -12.02 6.40 -13.00
CA PHE A 323 -12.50 5.45 -14.00
C PHE A 323 -12.78 6.17 -15.32
N VAL A 324 -11.92 5.93 -16.30
CA VAL A 324 -11.87 6.70 -17.55
C VAL A 324 -12.50 5.91 -18.69
N VAL A 325 -13.25 6.60 -19.56
CA VAL A 325 -13.80 6.06 -20.82
C VAL A 325 -12.89 6.50 -21.99
N PRO A 326 -11.92 5.71 -22.48
CA PRO A 326 -10.92 6.22 -23.43
C PRO A 326 -11.49 6.72 -24.75
N GLY A 327 -12.63 6.18 -25.19
CA GLY A 327 -13.30 6.60 -26.42
C GLY A 327 -14.16 7.86 -26.30
N ARG A 328 -14.36 8.42 -25.09
CA ARG A 328 -15.26 9.57 -24.86
C ARG A 328 -14.77 10.60 -23.84
N SER A 329 -13.82 10.22 -22.98
CA SER A 329 -13.26 11.05 -21.92
C SER A 329 -12.63 12.33 -22.47
N ALA A 330 -12.76 13.41 -21.70
CA ALA A 330 -12.05 14.66 -21.98
C ALA A 330 -10.66 14.69 -21.32
N LEU A 331 -10.35 13.74 -20.43
CA LEU A 331 -9.02 13.49 -19.92
C LEU A 331 -8.23 12.64 -20.91
N GLY A 332 -7.18 13.21 -21.50
CA GLY A 332 -6.28 12.53 -22.41
C GLY A 332 -5.00 12.03 -21.72
N PRO A 333 -4.04 11.47 -22.48
CA PRO A 333 -2.81 10.89 -21.92
C PRO A 333 -2.03 11.84 -21.00
N ALA A 334 -1.98 13.14 -21.33
CA ALA A 334 -1.28 14.13 -20.52
C ALA A 334 -1.95 14.31 -19.16
N GLU A 335 -3.26 14.53 -19.13
CA GLU A 335 -4.02 14.65 -17.89
C GLU A 335 -3.95 13.38 -17.03
N LEU A 336 -4.03 12.19 -17.64
CA LEU A 336 -3.96 10.94 -16.86
C LEU A 336 -2.57 10.71 -16.22
N ARG A 337 -1.50 11.13 -16.89
CA ARG A 337 -0.15 11.12 -16.30
C ARG A 337 -0.02 12.17 -15.18
N GLU A 338 -0.64 13.34 -15.34
CA GLU A 338 -0.73 14.35 -14.27
C GLU A 338 -1.45 13.78 -13.05
N LEU A 339 -2.59 13.10 -13.23
CA LEU A 339 -3.31 12.42 -12.14
C LEU A 339 -2.44 11.38 -11.43
N ARG A 340 -1.71 10.52 -12.17
CA ARG A 340 -0.78 9.56 -11.56
C ARG A 340 0.33 10.25 -10.78
N SER A 341 0.88 11.35 -11.29
CA SER A 341 1.93 12.11 -10.58
C SER A 341 1.46 12.66 -9.22
N MET A 342 0.17 12.98 -9.11
CA MET A 342 -0.50 13.38 -7.86
C MET A 342 -0.80 12.20 -6.93
N GLY A 343 -0.50 10.96 -7.35
CA GLY A 343 -0.71 9.75 -6.55
C GLY A 343 -2.09 9.12 -6.71
N HIS A 344 -2.85 9.50 -7.74
CA HIS A 344 -4.15 8.91 -8.06
C HIS A 344 -4.02 7.64 -8.90
N GLU A 345 -4.98 6.73 -8.72
CA GLU A 345 -5.10 5.50 -9.50
C GLU A 345 -5.98 5.74 -10.73
N ILE A 346 -5.68 5.08 -11.85
CA ILE A 346 -6.50 5.13 -13.06
C ILE A 346 -7.13 3.76 -13.28
N GLY A 347 -8.47 3.74 -13.33
CA GLY A 347 -9.28 2.59 -13.69
C GLY A 347 -9.93 2.75 -15.06
N SER A 348 -10.52 1.68 -15.56
CA SER A 348 -11.25 1.66 -16.83
C SER A 348 -12.76 1.73 -16.61
N HIS A 349 -13.45 2.51 -17.44
CA HIS A 349 -14.91 2.61 -17.44
C HIS A 349 -15.53 2.16 -18.78
N SER A 350 -15.00 1.07 -19.34
CA SER A 350 -15.26 0.57 -20.71
C SER A 350 -14.72 1.49 -21.81
N MET A 351 -14.80 1.04 -23.07
CA MET A 351 -14.24 1.79 -24.19
C MET A 351 -15.18 2.92 -24.63
N THR A 352 -16.48 2.64 -24.67
CA THR A 352 -17.48 3.56 -25.23
C THR A 352 -18.64 3.88 -24.29
N HIS A 353 -18.59 3.41 -23.04
CA HIS A 353 -19.62 3.64 -22.01
C HIS A 353 -21.00 3.05 -22.39
N ARG A 354 -21.01 1.87 -23.02
CA ARG A 354 -22.25 1.13 -23.30
C ARG A 354 -22.64 0.27 -22.10
N MET A 355 -23.96 0.08 -21.92
CA MET A 355 -24.51 -0.79 -20.87
C MET A 355 -24.12 -2.25 -21.15
N MET A 356 -23.15 -2.77 -20.39
CA MET A 356 -22.52 -4.07 -20.63
C MET A 356 -23.53 -5.23 -20.63
N THR A 357 -24.58 -5.13 -19.81
CA THR A 357 -25.67 -6.11 -19.71
C THR A 357 -26.45 -6.32 -21.01
N ARG A 358 -26.42 -5.34 -21.92
CA ARG A 358 -27.17 -5.32 -23.19
C ARG A 358 -26.34 -5.72 -24.41
N LEU A 359 -25.06 -6.04 -24.21
CA LEU A 359 -24.12 -6.36 -25.28
C LEU A 359 -24.03 -7.88 -25.50
N SER A 360 -23.54 -8.27 -26.69
CA SER A 360 -23.07 -9.64 -26.94
C SER A 360 -21.76 -9.91 -26.20
N ASP A 361 -21.40 -11.18 -26.02
CA ASP A 361 -20.21 -11.57 -25.26
C ASP A 361 -18.91 -11.02 -25.90
N GLY A 362 -18.84 -11.03 -27.23
CA GLY A 362 -17.72 -10.45 -27.97
C GLY A 362 -17.61 -8.93 -27.80
N GLU A 363 -18.74 -8.23 -27.73
CA GLU A 363 -18.75 -6.79 -27.47
C GLU A 363 -18.37 -6.45 -26.03
N ILE A 364 -18.83 -7.22 -25.02
CA ILE A 364 -18.42 -7.06 -23.62
C ILE A 364 -16.90 -7.21 -23.52
N HIS A 365 -16.35 -8.27 -24.13
CA HIS A 365 -14.93 -8.52 -24.13
C HIS A 365 -14.15 -7.39 -24.82
N TRP A 366 -14.63 -6.91 -25.97
CA TRP A 366 -14.01 -5.79 -26.69
C TRP A 366 -14.02 -4.49 -25.86
N GLU A 367 -15.17 -4.12 -25.28
CA GLU A 367 -15.28 -2.93 -24.42
C GLU A 367 -14.29 -2.97 -23.24
N ALA A 368 -14.12 -4.14 -22.63
CA ALA A 368 -13.27 -4.35 -21.47
C ALA A 368 -11.78 -4.39 -21.83
N VAL A 369 -11.39 -5.17 -22.84
CA VAL A 369 -9.97 -5.33 -23.24
C VAL A 369 -9.43 -4.09 -23.92
N THR A 370 -10.17 -3.52 -24.87
CA THR A 370 -9.69 -2.38 -25.65
C THR A 370 -9.51 -1.13 -24.78
N SER A 371 -10.41 -0.91 -23.82
CA SER A 371 -10.25 0.19 -22.85
C SER A 371 -9.02 0.01 -21.97
N ARG A 372 -8.79 -1.20 -21.42
CA ARG A 372 -7.60 -1.51 -20.61
C ARG A 372 -6.31 -1.23 -21.39
N GLN A 373 -6.18 -1.86 -22.56
CA GLN A 373 -4.98 -1.76 -23.39
C GLN A 373 -4.71 -0.31 -23.82
N LYS A 374 -5.76 0.46 -24.14
CA LYS A 374 -5.59 1.85 -24.54
C LYS A 374 -5.09 2.72 -23.39
N LEU A 375 -5.60 2.51 -22.19
CA LEU A 375 -5.13 3.22 -21.00
C LEU A 375 -3.71 2.81 -20.62
N GLU A 376 -3.39 1.52 -20.69
CA GLU A 376 -2.02 1.02 -20.45
C GLU A 376 -1.01 1.60 -21.46
N GLU A 377 -1.39 1.69 -22.74
CA GLU A 377 -0.59 2.38 -23.77
C GLU A 377 -0.34 3.85 -23.41
N TRP A 378 -1.36 4.56 -22.92
CA TRP A 378 -1.22 5.96 -22.51
C TRP A 378 -0.37 6.14 -21.25
N LEU A 379 -0.46 5.22 -20.31
CA LEU A 379 0.15 5.33 -18.99
C LEU A 379 1.53 4.70 -18.90
N GLY A 380 1.86 3.75 -19.79
CA GLY A 380 3.08 2.95 -19.72
C GLY A 380 3.10 1.99 -18.53
N GLY A 381 1.94 1.66 -17.94
CA GLY A 381 1.81 0.80 -16.77
C GLY A 381 0.40 0.21 -16.65
N PRO A 382 0.18 -0.75 -15.74
CA PRO A 382 -1.03 -1.56 -15.71
C PRO A 382 -2.27 -0.76 -15.31
N VAL A 383 -3.44 -1.23 -15.76
CA VAL A 383 -4.76 -0.74 -15.35
C VAL A 383 -5.56 -1.88 -14.74
N LEU A 384 -5.67 -1.86 -13.41
CA LEU A 384 -6.10 -3.02 -12.63
C LEU A 384 -7.61 -3.09 -12.40
N PHE A 385 -8.32 -1.96 -12.38
CA PHE A 385 -9.73 -1.94 -11.96
C PHE A 385 -10.67 -1.49 -13.06
N PHE A 386 -11.86 -2.09 -13.06
CA PHE A 386 -12.95 -1.76 -13.96
C PHE A 386 -14.15 -1.23 -13.17
N ALA A 387 -14.85 -0.22 -13.68
CA ALA A 387 -16.17 0.16 -13.18
C ALA A 387 -17.22 -0.10 -14.26
N TYR A 388 -18.33 -0.76 -13.90
CA TYR A 388 -19.40 -1.05 -14.84
C TYR A 388 -20.15 0.23 -15.24
N PRO A 389 -20.23 0.58 -16.55
CA PRO A 389 -21.05 1.71 -17.01
C PRO A 389 -22.48 1.64 -16.51
N GLY A 390 -22.96 2.75 -15.93
CA GLY A 390 -24.28 2.83 -15.30
C GLY A 390 -24.48 1.96 -14.06
N GLY A 391 -23.42 1.30 -13.57
CA GLY A 391 -23.47 0.39 -12.43
C GLY A 391 -24.12 -0.95 -12.69
N GLU A 392 -24.54 -1.23 -13.93
CA GLU A 392 -25.26 -2.46 -14.28
C GLU A 392 -24.30 -3.63 -14.53
N TRP A 393 -24.53 -4.74 -13.82
CA TRP A 393 -23.78 -5.97 -13.99
C TRP A 393 -24.68 -7.20 -13.81
N ASN A 394 -24.24 -8.35 -14.31
CA ASN A 394 -24.82 -9.67 -14.02
C ASN A 394 -23.74 -10.74 -14.13
N GLY A 395 -24.07 -12.00 -13.79
CA GLY A 395 -23.10 -13.10 -13.81
C GLY A 395 -22.40 -13.30 -15.17
N ARG A 396 -23.10 -13.05 -16.29
CA ARG A 396 -22.52 -13.13 -17.64
C ARG A 396 -21.45 -12.07 -17.86
N VAL A 397 -21.74 -10.82 -17.50
CA VAL A 397 -20.78 -9.71 -17.62
C VAL A 397 -19.57 -9.95 -16.72
N VAL A 398 -19.78 -10.37 -15.47
CA VAL A 398 -18.70 -10.69 -14.51
C VAL A 398 -17.79 -11.79 -15.05
N ALA A 399 -18.36 -12.90 -15.53
CA ALA A 399 -17.60 -14.02 -16.07
C ALA A 399 -16.68 -13.57 -17.21
N ILE A 400 -17.16 -12.72 -18.11
CA ILE A 400 -16.35 -12.21 -19.23
C ILE A 400 -15.31 -11.20 -18.72
N VAL A 401 -15.69 -10.17 -17.97
CA VAL A 401 -14.75 -9.13 -17.50
C VAL A 401 -13.61 -9.74 -16.67
N SER A 402 -13.90 -10.78 -15.88
CA SER A 402 -12.91 -11.46 -15.04
C SER A 402 -11.75 -12.11 -15.82
N THR A 403 -11.91 -12.36 -17.12
CA THR A 403 -10.86 -12.97 -17.97
C THR A 403 -10.08 -11.94 -18.79
N THR A 404 -10.38 -10.65 -18.65
CA THR A 404 -9.82 -9.58 -19.51
C THR A 404 -8.56 -8.92 -18.95
N GLY A 405 -8.01 -9.45 -17.85
CA GLY A 405 -6.76 -8.97 -17.23
C GLY A 405 -6.94 -7.88 -16.16
N TYR A 406 -8.17 -7.51 -15.81
CA TYR A 406 -8.42 -6.72 -14.61
C TYR A 406 -8.21 -7.56 -13.34
N PHE A 407 -7.97 -6.87 -12.24
CA PHE A 407 -7.84 -7.44 -10.90
C PHE A 407 -9.14 -7.35 -10.08
N GLY A 408 -10.05 -6.44 -10.41
CA GLY A 408 -11.32 -6.31 -9.71
C GLY A 408 -12.27 -5.36 -10.43
N ALA A 409 -13.53 -5.33 -10.00
CA ALA A 409 -14.52 -4.45 -10.60
C ALA A 409 -15.53 -3.86 -9.61
N MET A 410 -15.95 -2.63 -9.89
CA MET A 410 -16.87 -1.82 -9.09
C MET A 410 -18.27 -1.76 -9.71
N ALA A 411 -19.28 -2.04 -8.89
CA ALA A 411 -20.68 -1.72 -9.16
C ALA A 411 -21.01 -0.29 -8.70
N ALA A 412 -22.22 0.22 -8.99
CA ALA A 412 -22.63 1.55 -8.50
C ALA A 412 -23.24 1.53 -7.10
N TRP A 413 -23.85 0.41 -6.70
CA TRP A 413 -24.62 0.30 -5.45
C TRP A 413 -24.46 -1.09 -4.83
N GLY A 414 -24.75 -1.21 -3.53
CA GLY A 414 -24.75 -2.51 -2.83
C GLY A 414 -24.18 -2.49 -1.40
N GLY A 415 -23.96 -1.30 -0.83
CA GLY A 415 -23.42 -1.12 0.52
C GLY A 415 -21.91 -0.95 0.52
N THR A 416 -21.26 -1.50 1.54
CA THR A 416 -19.85 -1.24 1.91
C THR A 416 -19.18 -2.46 2.52
N HIS A 417 -19.85 -3.61 2.49
CA HIS A 417 -19.32 -4.84 3.02
C HIS A 417 -18.51 -5.56 1.95
N TRP A 418 -17.19 -5.55 2.13
CA TRP A 418 -16.19 -6.16 1.25
C TRP A 418 -15.91 -7.58 1.69
N THR A 419 -16.00 -8.51 0.75
CA THR A 419 -15.68 -9.92 0.94
C THR A 419 -15.02 -10.47 -0.32
N ARG A 420 -14.24 -11.55 -0.21
CA ARG A 420 -13.54 -12.15 -1.35
C ARG A 420 -14.47 -12.52 -2.50
N GLU A 421 -15.71 -12.90 -2.20
CA GLU A 421 -16.73 -13.31 -3.18
C GLU A 421 -17.26 -12.13 -4.01
N LYS A 422 -17.16 -10.90 -3.49
CA LYS A 422 -17.69 -9.68 -4.13
C LYS A 422 -16.65 -8.93 -4.97
N ARG A 423 -15.42 -9.44 -5.08
CA ARG A 423 -14.29 -8.85 -5.82
C ARG A 423 -14.63 -8.32 -7.22
N TRP A 424 -15.65 -8.85 -7.88
CA TRP A 424 -16.07 -8.44 -9.23
C TRP A 424 -17.34 -7.58 -9.27
N ALA A 425 -17.85 -7.13 -8.13
CA ALA A 425 -19.05 -6.31 -8.03
C ALA A 425 -19.02 -5.47 -6.75
N GLU A 426 -17.86 -4.92 -6.40
CA GLU A 426 -17.70 -4.21 -5.15
C GLU A 426 -18.58 -2.94 -5.14
N PRO A 427 -19.34 -2.71 -4.07
CA PRO A 427 -20.36 -1.68 -4.07
C PRO A 427 -19.77 -0.29 -3.85
N ARG A 428 -20.51 0.72 -4.31
CA ARG A 428 -20.18 2.14 -4.11
C ARG A 428 -21.37 2.93 -3.56
N ILE A 429 -21.08 4.15 -3.12
CA ILE A 429 -22.02 5.13 -2.60
C ILE A 429 -22.05 6.31 -3.57
N GLU A 430 -23.16 6.50 -4.28
CA GLU A 430 -23.36 7.64 -5.19
C GLU A 430 -23.40 8.95 -4.39
N ILE A 431 -22.46 9.86 -4.68
CA ILE A 431 -22.42 11.19 -4.07
C ILE A 431 -22.93 12.24 -5.06
N GLY A 432 -24.19 12.59 -4.89
CA GLY A 432 -24.83 13.67 -5.64
C GLY A 432 -24.51 15.06 -5.09
N GLY A 433 -24.52 16.04 -5.98
CA GLY A 433 -24.20 17.42 -5.64
C GLY A 433 -25.16 18.06 -4.67
N THR A 434 -26.37 17.56 -4.46
CA THR A 434 -27.35 18.14 -3.52
C THR A 434 -27.33 17.52 -2.13
N ILE A 435 -26.43 16.56 -1.88
CA ILE A 435 -26.27 15.92 -0.57
C ILE A 435 -25.69 16.94 0.43
N SER A 436 -26.34 17.10 1.58
CA SER A 436 -25.82 17.91 2.69
C SER A 436 -24.63 17.23 3.36
N LEU A 437 -23.80 18.00 4.06
CA LEU A 437 -22.65 17.45 4.79
C LEU A 437 -23.08 16.40 5.82
N ASP A 438 -24.17 16.62 6.56
CA ASP A 438 -24.69 15.64 7.53
C ASP A 438 -25.10 14.32 6.87
N ARG A 439 -25.71 14.40 5.68
CA ARG A 439 -26.11 13.20 4.94
C ARG A 439 -24.90 12.49 4.34
N PHE A 440 -23.90 13.24 3.92
CA PHE A 440 -22.60 12.68 3.51
C PHE A 440 -21.92 11.94 4.67
N ALA A 441 -21.78 12.59 5.82
CA ALA A 441 -21.23 11.98 7.03
C ALA A 441 -21.98 10.68 7.40
N TRP A 442 -23.31 10.72 7.38
CA TRP A 442 -24.15 9.55 7.63
C TRP A 442 -23.87 8.40 6.65
N TYR A 443 -23.64 8.71 5.36
CA TYR A 443 -23.27 7.69 4.39
C TYR A 443 -21.92 7.04 4.70
N VAL A 444 -20.91 7.83 5.06
CA VAL A 444 -19.55 7.35 5.33
C VAL A 444 -19.45 6.56 6.64
N GLU A 445 -20.27 6.91 7.65
CA GLU A 445 -20.22 6.26 8.97
C GLU A 445 -21.04 4.96 9.06
N ARG A 446 -22.16 4.88 8.33
CA ARG A 446 -23.16 3.81 8.54
C ARG A 446 -23.22 2.76 7.45
N PHE A 447 -22.85 3.13 6.23
CA PHE A 447 -22.47 2.13 5.24
C PHE A 447 -20.98 1.98 5.44
#